data_AF-A0A8B6X7S5-F1
#
_entry.id   AF-A0A8B6X7S5-F1
#
_cell.length_a   1.000
_cell.length_b   1.000
_cell.length_c   1.000
_cell.angle_alpha   90.00
_cell.angle_beta   90.00
_cell.angle_gamma   90.00
#
_symmetry.space_group_name_H-M   'P 1'
#
loop_
_entity.id
_entity.type
_entity.pdbx_description
1 polymer ?
#
loop_
_entity_poly.entity_id
_entity_poly.type
_entity_poly.pdbx_seq_one_letter_code
_entity_poly.pdbx_strand_id
1 'polypeptide(L)' 'MDNSKLVRMANQIGAFFAAMPDRAEALQGIAQHIHRFWEPRMRRDLFAHIDATNGDGLDEIVTVALREHREELAA' A
#
# COMPACT_ATOMS: atom_id res chain seq x y z
N MET A 1 7.65 -4.55 -12.69
CA MET A 1 6.26 -4.37 -13.19
C MET A 1 6.10 -2.89 -13.55
N ASP A 2 5.03 -2.44 -14.21
CA ASP A 2 4.82 -0.99 -14.35
C ASP A 2 4.31 -0.43 -13.01
N ASN A 3 4.99 0.59 -12.47
CA ASN A 3 4.62 1.25 -11.21
C ASN A 3 3.20 1.81 -11.26
N SER A 4 2.76 2.31 -12.42
CA SER A 4 1.40 2.85 -12.59
C SER A 4 0.32 1.79 -12.29
N LYS A 5 0.59 0.53 -12.67
CA LYS A 5 -0.30 -0.60 -12.41
C LYS A 5 -0.31 -0.98 -10.93
N LEU A 6 0.85 -0.97 -10.26
CA LEU A 6 0.95 -1.24 -8.83
C LEU A 6 0.20 -0.19 -8.02
N VAL A 7 0.41 1.09 -8.33
CA VAL A 7 -0.31 2.21 -7.69
C VAL A 7 -1.82 2.04 -7.82
N ARG A 8 -2.31 1.77 -9.04
CA ARG A 8 -3.74 1.53 -9.27
C ARG A 8 -4.28 0.35 -8.45
N MET A 9 -3.56 -0.78 -8.42
CA MET A 9 -3.97 -1.94 -7.63
C MET A 9 -3.98 -1.65 -6.13
N ALA A 10 -2.99 -0.91 -5.61
CA ALA A 10 -2.92 -0.51 -4.21
C ALA A 10 -4.11 0.40 -3.84
N ASN A 11 -4.46 1.36 -4.69
CA ASN A 11 -5.63 2.22 -4.48
C ASN A 11 -6.96 1.45 -4.50
N GLN A 12 -7.09 0.43 -5.36
CA GLN A 12 -8.28 -0.44 -5.34
C GLN A 12 -8.43 -1.18 -4.00
N ILE A 13 -7.32 -1.61 -3.39
CA ILE A 13 -7.32 -2.19 -2.04
C ILE A 13 -7.69 -1.11 -1.01
N GLY A 14 -7.07 0.07 -1.08
CA GLY A 14 -7.36 1.20 -0.21
C GLY A 14 -8.83 1.60 -0.20
N ALA A 15 -9.44 1.72 -1.39
CA ALA A 15 -10.85 2.05 -1.54
C ALA A 15 -11.79 1.04 -0.87
N PHE A 16 -11.43 -0.25 -0.87
CA PHE A 16 -12.21 -1.28 -0.17
C PHE A 16 -12.15 -1.09 1.36
N PHE A 17 -10.95 -0.89 1.91
CA PHE A 17 -10.76 -0.71 3.37
C PHE A 17 -11.22 0.66 3.87
N ALA A 18 -11.25 1.69 3.02
CA ALA A 18 -11.73 3.02 3.36
C ALA A 18 -13.21 3.06 3.79
N ALA A 19 -14.00 2.03 3.48
CA ALA A 19 -15.38 1.89 3.94
C ALA A 19 -15.49 1.40 5.40
N MET A 20 -14.39 0.97 6.02
CA MET A 20 -14.39 0.52 7.42
C MET A 20 -14.50 1.71 8.38
N PRO A 21 -15.27 1.58 9.48
CA PRO A 21 -15.46 2.65 10.44
C PRO A 21 -14.21 2.92 11.30
N ASP A 22 -13.38 1.88 11.54
CA ASP A 22 -12.13 2.01 12.29
C ASP A 22 -10.97 2.24 11.32
N ARG A 23 -10.34 3.41 11.44
CA ARG A 23 -9.21 3.81 10.59
C ARG A 23 -7.96 2.97 10.87
N ALA A 24 -7.70 2.61 12.12
CA ALA A 24 -6.51 1.81 12.46
C ALA A 24 -6.66 0.39 11.89
N GLU A 25 -7.85 -0.20 12.02
CA GLU A 25 -8.16 -1.50 11.42
C GLU A 25 -8.06 -1.45 9.88
N ALA A 26 -8.54 -0.37 9.26
CA ALA A 26 -8.44 -0.17 7.81
C ALA A 26 -6.98 -0.13 7.33
N LEU A 27 -6.13 0.66 8.00
CA LEU A 27 -4.70 0.80 7.66
C LEU A 27 -3.97 -0.54 7.79
N GLN A 28 -4.19 -1.24 8.91
CA GLN A 28 -3.61 -2.56 9.14
C GLN A 28 -4.11 -3.58 8.11
N GLY A 29 -5.39 -3.53 7.76
CA GLY A 29 -6.00 -4.39 6.74
C GLY A 29 -5.38 -4.21 5.36
N ILE A 30 -5.13 -2.96 4.94
CA ILE A 30 -4.42 -2.66 3.67
C ILE A 30 -3.02 -3.27 3.69
N ALA A 31 -2.24 -3.01 4.74
CA ALA A 31 -0.88 -3.52 4.87
C ALA A 31 -0.84 -5.06 4.82
N GLN A 32 -1.67 -5.73 5.62
CA GLN A 32 -1.76 -7.20 5.63
C GLN A 32 -2.19 -7.79 4.28
N HIS A 33 -3.15 -7.15 3.60
CA HIS A 33 -3.58 -7.61 2.29
C HIS A 33 -2.42 -7.54 1.28
N ILE A 34 -1.71 -6.41 1.24
CA ILE A 34 -0.55 -6.26 0.37
C ILE A 34 0.54 -7.27 0.75
N HIS A 35 0.87 -7.43 2.03
CA HIS A 35 1.87 -8.39 2.50
C HIS A 35 1.54 -9.83 2.06
N ARG A 36 0.29 -10.25 2.23
CA ARG A 36 -0.15 -11.63 2.02
C ARG A 36 -0.29 -12.01 0.55
N PHE A 37 -0.73 -11.07 -0.30
CA PHE A 37 -1.08 -11.37 -1.69
C PHE A 37 -0.07 -10.88 -2.71
N TRP A 38 0.82 -9.95 -2.35
CA TRP A 38 1.81 -9.42 -3.28
C TRP A 38 3.15 -10.11 -3.10
N GLU A 39 3.80 -10.40 -4.23
CA GLU A 39 5.15 -10.93 -4.23
C GLU A 39 6.14 -9.90 -3.64
N PRO A 40 7.24 -10.33 -2.99
CA PRO A 40 8.23 -9.42 -2.40
C PRO A 40 8.77 -8.37 -3.38
N ARG A 41 8.92 -8.72 -4.67
CA ARG A 41 9.35 -7.74 -5.69
C ARG A 41 8.34 -6.62 -5.91
N MET A 42 7.04 -6.91 -5.84
CA MET A 42 5.98 -5.91 -6.05
C MET A 42 5.96 -4.92 -4.88
N ARG A 43 6.14 -5.42 -3.65
CA ARG A 43 6.27 -4.59 -2.46
C ARG A 43 7.48 -3.67 -2.56
N ARG A 44 8.63 -4.20 -2.99
CA ARG A 44 9.84 -3.41 -3.25
C ARG A 44 9.64 -2.35 -4.33
N ASP A 45 9.06 -2.70 -5.47
CA ASP A 45 8.79 -1.76 -6.57
C ASP A 45 7.86 -0.62 -6.09
N LEU A 46 6.85 -0.95 -5.27
CA LEU A 46 5.95 0.05 -4.68
C LEU A 46 6.66 0.98 -3.70
N PHE A 47 7.53 0.46 -2.83
CA PHE A 47 8.33 1.31 -1.93
C PHE A 47 9.32 2.18 -2.68
N ALA A 48 9.96 1.66 -3.74
CA ALA A 48 10.82 2.47 -4.60
C ALA A 48 10.05 3.64 -5.25
N HIS A 49 8.80 3.40 -5.67
CA HIS A 49 7.92 4.47 -6.16
C HIS A 49 7.62 5.52 -5.08
N ILE A 50 7.29 5.07 -3.86
CA ILE A 50 7.03 5.97 -2.72
C ILE A 50 8.26 6.82 -2.39
N ASP A 51 9.44 6.22 -2.35
CA ASP A 51 10.68 6.92 -2.04
C ASP A 51 11.07 7.92 -3.15
N ALA A 52 10.85 7.58 -4.41
CA ALA A 52 11.21 8.43 -5.55
C ALA A 52 10.23 9.58 -5.80
N THR A 53 8.94 9.37 -5.53
CA THR A 53 7.87 10.31 -5.92
C THR A 53 7.09 10.88 -4.74
N ASN A 54 7.46 10.51 -3.51
CA ASN A 54 6.69 10.76 -2.30
C ASN A 54 5.28 10.12 -2.32
N GLY A 55 5.08 9.06 -3.12
CA GLY A 55 3.82 8.34 -3.23
C GLY A 55 2.86 8.92 -4.27
N ASP A 56 3.37 9.53 -5.35
CA ASP A 56 2.54 10.14 -6.39
C ASP A 56 1.50 9.15 -6.95
N GLY A 57 0.25 9.61 -7.07
CA GLY A 57 -0.88 8.81 -7.51
C GLY A 57 -1.42 7.77 -6.51
N LEU A 58 -0.80 7.56 -5.34
CA LEU A 58 -1.38 6.73 -4.29
C LEU A 58 -2.41 7.52 -3.47
N ASP A 59 -3.50 6.85 -3.09
CA ASP A 59 -4.46 7.43 -2.17
C ASP A 59 -3.83 7.64 -0.79
N GLU A 60 -4.31 8.64 -0.04
CA GLU A 60 -3.75 9.00 1.27
C GLU A 60 -3.78 7.82 2.24
N ILE A 61 -4.90 7.09 2.32
CA ILE A 61 -5.04 5.93 3.20
C ILE A 61 -4.02 4.82 2.88
N VAL A 62 -3.70 4.63 1.60
CA VAL A 62 -2.72 3.63 1.16
C VAL A 62 -1.31 4.10 1.50
N THR A 63 -1.01 5.37 1.25
CA THR A 63 0.30 5.95 1.55
C THR A 63 0.60 5.90 3.04
N VAL A 64 -0.38 6.21 3.89
CA VAL A 64 -0.26 6.12 5.36
C VAL A 64 -0.06 4.66 5.78
N ALA A 65 -0.89 3.73 5.30
CA ALA A 65 -0.78 2.31 5.65
C ALA A 65 0.61 1.73 5.30
N LEU A 66 1.12 2.03 4.10
CA LEU A 66 2.42 1.54 3.65
C LEU A 66 3.58 2.15 4.45
N ARG A 67 3.46 3.41 4.89
CA ARG A 67 4.49 4.07 5.70
C ARG A 67 4.52 3.55 7.13
N GLU A 68 3.36 3.40 7.75
CA GLU A 68 3.25 2.91 9.13
C GLU A 68 3.67 1.45 9.26
N HIS A 69 3.43 0.63 8.23
CA HIS A 69 3.74 -0.81 8.21
C HIS A 69 4.98 -1.16 7.37
N ARG A 70 5.88 -0.21 7.12
CA ARG A 70 7.03 -0.42 6.22
C ARG A 70 7.93 -1.57 6.66
N GLU A 71 8.17 -1.73 7.96
CA GLU A 71 9.03 -2.80 8.49
C GLU A 71 8.41 -4.19 8.30
N GLU A 72 7.11 -4.33 8.55
CA GLU A 72 6.34 -5.56 8.30
C GLU A 72 6.32 -5.94 6.82
N LEU A 73 6.20 -4.93 5.95
CA LEU A 73 6.17 -5.12 4.51
C LEU A 73 7.56 -5.27 3.87
N ALA A 74 8.63 -5.00 4.60
CA ALA A 74 10.00 -5.21 4.16
C ALA A 74 10.53 -6.63 4.47
N ALA A 75 9.87 -7.35 5.39
CA ALA A 75 10.13 -8.76 5.70
C ALA A 75 9.56 -9.71 4.63
#